data_AF-A0A7L8AE08-F1
#
_entry.id   AF-A0A7L8AE08-F1
#
_cell.length_a   1.000
_cell.length_b   1.000
_cell.length_c   1.000
_cell.angle_alpha   90.00
_cell.angle_beta   90.00
_cell.angle_gamma   90.00
#
_symmetry.space_group_name_H-M   'P 1'
#
loop_
_entity.id
_entity.type
_entity.pdbx_description
1 polymer ?
#
loop_
_entity_poly.entity_id
_entity_poly.type
_entity_poly.pdbx_seq_one_letter_code
_entity_poly.pdbx_strand_id
1 'polypeptide(L)'
;MNSIKLFATALTVSSFMFVSCDDGSKKASDIKEDISEKIETTIDNMEKEGEEVMEEVKTRTYKMKDGTSIAYDIDSKGIVGFDDWNDYTIVNYELADMRKSKNFTIAERINNMNYRIANLGNTIPAWLKTEEVMEDVADVQKEYKELIDDKDASEEEMKENLEEVSEKFDDLKEELDETVKEYTKIHKEAIEEFNEEIKKGKINAAIEEYNEEIKKLDKMIEKK
;
A
#
# COMPACT_ATOMS: atom_id res chain seq x y z
N MET A 1 18.82 4.33 -23.37
CA MET A 1 18.63 2.97 -23.89
C MET A 1 18.66 2.04 -22.70
N ASN A 2 17.49 1.57 -22.26
CA ASN A 2 17.25 0.41 -21.41
C ASN A 2 15.72 0.26 -21.35
N SER A 3 15.16 -0.45 -22.33
CA SER A 3 13.76 -0.84 -22.29
C SER A 3 13.60 -1.91 -21.21
N ILE A 4 12.90 -1.56 -20.12
CA ILE A 4 12.46 -2.55 -19.15
C ILE A 4 11.51 -3.47 -19.90
N LYS A 5 11.92 -4.73 -20.07
CA LYS A 5 11.10 -5.76 -20.70
C LYS A 5 9.95 -6.05 -19.73
N LEU A 6 8.81 -5.38 -19.95
CA LEU A 6 7.53 -5.78 -19.38
C LEU A 6 7.32 -7.25 -19.77
N PHE A 7 7.32 -8.12 -18.77
CA PHE A 7 6.81 -9.47 -18.94
C PHE A 7 5.34 -9.30 -19.29
N ALA A 8 5.02 -9.43 -20.58
CA ALA A 8 3.66 -9.74 -21.00
C ALA A 8 3.36 -11.13 -20.41
N THR A 9 2.89 -11.14 -19.16
CA THR A 9 2.38 -12.34 -18.52
C THR A 9 1.19 -12.75 -19.36
N ALA A 10 1.41 -13.73 -20.24
CA ALA A 10 0.31 -14.44 -20.85
C ALA A 10 -0.52 -14.96 -19.68
N LEU A 11 -1.67 -14.32 -19.42
CA LEU A 11 -2.66 -14.81 -18.49
C LEU A 11 -3.00 -16.22 -18.96
N THR A 12 -2.37 -17.23 -18.36
CA THR A 12 -2.96 -18.55 -18.35
C THR A 12 -4.29 -18.34 -17.68
N VAL A 13 -5.34 -18.38 -18.48
CA VAL A 13 -6.71 -18.46 -17.99
C VAL A 13 -6.72 -19.73 -17.15
N SER A 14 -6.43 -19.61 -15.85
CA SER A 14 -6.84 -20.59 -14.88
C SER A 14 -8.33 -20.44 -14.82
N SER A 15 -9.00 -21.04 -15.80
CA SER A 15 -10.39 -21.39 -15.69
C SER A 15 -10.44 -22.21 -14.40
N PHE A 16 -10.90 -21.60 -13.31
CA PHE A 16 -11.56 -22.36 -12.27
C PHE A 16 -12.79 -22.97 -12.93
N MET A 17 -12.58 -24.04 -13.71
CA MET A 17 -13.62 -24.95 -14.08
C MET A 17 -13.99 -25.62 -12.77
N PHE A 18 -15.10 -25.20 -12.19
CA PHE A 18 -15.77 -25.99 -11.17
C PHE A 18 -16.02 -27.38 -11.77
N VAL A 19 -15.22 -28.35 -11.36
CA VAL A 19 -15.48 -29.76 -11.64
C VAL A 19 -16.71 -30.10 -10.80
N SER A 20 -17.87 -30.02 -11.44
CA SER A 20 -19.13 -30.54 -10.93
C SER A 20 -19.04 -32.06 -10.96
N CYS A 21 -18.82 -32.70 -9.81
CA CYS A 21 -19.30 -34.07 -9.61
C CYS A 21 -20.82 -33.99 -9.42
N ASP A 22 -21.51 -34.67 -10.32
CA ASP A 22 -22.96 -34.80 -10.43
C ASP A 22 -23.55 -35.52 -9.20
N ASP A 23 -24.50 -34.88 -8.52
CA ASP A 23 -25.78 -35.50 -8.19
C ASP A 23 -26.75 -34.45 -7.61
N GLY A 24 -27.83 -34.16 -8.34
CA GLY A 24 -29.06 -33.58 -7.76
C GLY A 24 -29.33 -32.12 -8.05
N SER A 25 -30.06 -31.89 -9.15
CA SER A 25 -30.73 -30.65 -9.58
C SER A 25 -31.15 -29.65 -8.49
N LYS A 26 -30.57 -28.44 -8.49
CA LYS A 26 -31.16 -27.21 -7.92
C LYS A 26 -30.91 -25.99 -8.81
N LYS A 27 -31.87 -25.08 -8.84
CA LYS A 27 -32.06 -24.01 -9.84
C LYS A 27 -31.04 -22.87 -9.69
N ALA A 28 -30.81 -22.16 -10.79
CA ALA A 28 -29.93 -20.99 -10.93
C ALA A 28 -30.34 -19.73 -10.10
N SER A 29 -31.26 -19.86 -9.14
CA SER A 29 -31.63 -18.78 -8.21
C SER A 29 -30.71 -18.70 -6.98
N ASP A 30 -29.92 -19.73 -6.71
CA ASP A 30 -29.22 -19.88 -5.43
C ASP A 30 -27.70 -19.61 -5.54
N ILE A 31 -27.20 -19.17 -6.71
CA ILE A 31 -25.80 -18.75 -6.93
C ILE A 31 -25.57 -17.28 -6.52
N LYS A 32 -26.64 -16.55 -6.16
CA LYS A 32 -26.57 -15.14 -5.78
C LYS A 32 -25.99 -14.88 -4.38
N GLU A 33 -25.92 -15.89 -3.51
CA GLU A 33 -25.62 -15.66 -2.09
C GLU A 33 -24.15 -15.89 -1.72
N ASP A 34 -23.38 -16.68 -2.48
CA ASP A 34 -22.04 -17.13 -2.05
C ASP A 34 -20.86 -16.28 -2.58
N ILE A 35 -21.13 -15.19 -3.32
CA ILE A 35 -20.12 -14.21 -3.77
C ILE A 35 -20.38 -12.81 -3.15
N SER A 36 -21.51 -12.63 -2.47
CA SER A 36 -21.85 -11.41 -1.73
C SER A 36 -21.41 -11.46 -0.26
N GLU A 37 -21.08 -12.64 0.28
CA GLU A 37 -20.80 -12.85 1.70
C GLU A 37 -19.29 -12.88 2.00
N LYS A 38 -18.60 -11.76 1.72
CA LYS A 38 -17.30 -11.45 2.36
C LYS A 38 -16.88 -9.98 2.31
N ILE A 39 -17.80 -9.05 2.06
CA ILE A 39 -17.49 -7.61 1.92
C ILE A 39 -18.19 -6.72 2.96
N GLU A 40 -19.02 -7.25 3.86
CA GLU A 40 -19.61 -6.47 4.96
C GLU A 40 -19.36 -7.11 6.33
N THR A 41 -18.36 -6.58 7.02
CA THR A 41 -18.19 -6.48 8.48
C THR A 41 -16.88 -5.69 8.61
N THR A 42 -16.85 -4.41 8.97
CA THR A 42 -17.35 -3.85 10.22
C THR A 42 -17.55 -2.34 10.02
N ILE A 43 -18.80 -1.91 9.88
CA ILE A 43 -19.24 -0.54 10.19
C ILE A 43 -20.24 -0.69 11.33
N ASP A 44 -20.11 0.18 12.33
CA ASP A 44 -20.87 0.30 13.59
C ASP A 44 -20.40 -0.53 14.79
N ASN A 45 -19.65 0.10 15.71
CA ASN A 45 -20.26 0.69 16.91
C ASN A 45 -19.26 1.30 17.93
N MET A 46 -19.61 2.53 18.34
CA MET A 46 -19.62 3.09 19.70
C MET A 46 -18.32 3.52 20.40
N GLU A 47 -18.32 4.83 20.66
CA GLU A 47 -17.56 5.60 21.66
C GLU A 47 -17.46 4.91 23.03
N LYS A 48 -16.26 4.95 23.60
CA LYS A 48 -16.04 5.11 25.05
C LYS A 48 -14.83 6.02 25.29
N GLU A 49 -15.06 7.10 26.02
CA GLU A 49 -14.03 7.98 26.56
C GLU A 49 -13.23 7.28 27.67
N GLY A 50 -11.93 7.58 27.73
CA GLY A 50 -11.15 7.47 28.97
C GLY A 50 -10.08 6.38 29.04
N GLU A 51 -9.32 6.15 27.98
CA GLU A 51 -7.99 5.52 27.98
C GLU A 51 -7.22 6.16 26.82
N GLU A 52 -5.88 6.29 26.88
CA GLU A 52 -5.09 6.63 25.68
C GLU A 52 -5.41 5.57 24.62
N VAL A 53 -6.29 5.92 23.68
CA VAL A 53 -6.72 5.03 22.61
C VAL A 53 -5.47 4.77 21.79
N MET A 54 -4.86 3.59 21.95
CA MET A 54 -3.94 3.08 20.93
C MET A 54 -4.71 3.13 19.62
N GLU A 55 -4.23 3.95 18.67
CA GLU A 55 -4.83 4.03 17.34
C GLU A 55 -4.92 2.61 16.79
N GLU A 56 -6.15 2.17 16.51
CA GLU A 56 -6.41 0.79 16.09
C GLU A 56 -5.84 0.60 14.68
N VAL A 57 -4.71 -0.09 14.58
CA VAL A 57 -4.11 -0.47 13.30
C VAL A 57 -4.93 -1.58 12.67
N LYS A 58 -5.37 -1.37 11.42
CA LYS A 58 -6.16 -2.32 10.64
C LYS A 58 -5.41 -2.77 9.40
N THR A 59 -5.28 -4.07 9.23
CA THR A 59 -4.76 -4.65 7.98
C THR A 59 -5.85 -4.64 6.90
N ARG A 60 -5.49 -4.15 5.72
CA ARG A 60 -6.27 -4.22 4.48
C ARG A 60 -5.58 -5.17 3.52
N THR A 61 -6.37 -5.95 2.78
CA THR A 61 -5.86 -6.81 1.72
C THR A 61 -6.70 -6.63 0.47
N TYR A 62 -6.06 -6.40 -0.65
CA TYR A 62 -6.71 -6.31 -1.96
C TYR A 62 -6.20 -7.42 -2.88
N LYS A 63 -7.12 -8.21 -3.43
CA LYS A 63 -6.81 -9.33 -4.33
C LYS A 63 -7.01 -8.92 -5.78
N MET A 64 -5.95 -9.08 -6.56
CA MET A 64 -5.91 -8.81 -8.00
C MET A 64 -6.45 -9.99 -8.79
N LYS A 65 -6.77 -9.75 -10.06
CA LYS A 65 -7.28 -10.77 -10.98
C LYS A 65 -6.24 -11.86 -11.31
N ASP A 66 -4.98 -11.49 -11.39
CA ASP A 66 -3.85 -12.38 -11.67
C ASP A 66 -3.49 -13.29 -10.47
N GLY A 67 -4.17 -13.13 -9.34
CA GLY A 67 -3.93 -13.87 -8.09
C GLY A 67 -2.96 -13.17 -7.15
N THR A 68 -2.32 -12.08 -7.57
CA THR A 68 -1.50 -11.24 -6.70
C THR A 68 -2.37 -10.58 -5.63
N SER A 69 -1.81 -10.29 -4.47
CA SER A 69 -2.49 -9.53 -3.42
C SER A 69 -1.54 -8.51 -2.84
N ILE A 70 -2.05 -7.33 -2.53
CA ILE A 70 -1.33 -6.33 -1.73
C ILE A 70 -1.95 -6.31 -0.34
N ALA A 71 -1.10 -6.14 0.67
CA ALA A 71 -1.51 -6.04 2.06
C ALA A 71 -0.78 -4.87 2.72
N TYR A 72 -1.54 -4.03 3.41
CA TYR A 72 -1.05 -2.82 4.06
C TYR A 72 -1.85 -2.55 5.33
N ASP A 73 -1.18 -1.96 6.30
CA ASP A 73 -1.73 -1.59 7.59
C ASP A 73 -2.06 -0.09 7.60
N ILE A 74 -3.23 0.27 8.11
CA ILE A 74 -3.73 1.65 8.15
C ILE A 74 -4.25 2.00 9.55
N ASP A 75 -3.99 3.23 9.98
CA ASP A 75 -4.59 3.84 11.17
C ASP A 75 -5.38 5.10 10.81
N SER A 76 -5.81 5.88 11.81
CA SER A 76 -6.50 7.16 11.62
C SER A 76 -5.68 8.21 10.86
N LYS A 77 -4.37 8.02 10.72
CA LYS A 77 -3.43 8.94 10.09
C LYS A 77 -2.93 8.44 8.73
N GLY A 78 -3.48 7.33 8.20
CA GLY A 78 -3.09 6.76 6.90
C GLY A 78 -2.28 5.46 7.02
N ILE A 79 -1.59 5.08 5.94
CA ILE A 79 -0.84 3.81 5.87
C ILE A 79 0.36 3.78 6.81
N VAL A 80 0.34 2.89 7.79
CA VAL A 80 1.41 2.70 8.78
C VAL A 80 2.38 1.58 8.45
N GLY A 81 2.07 0.76 7.45
CA GLY A 81 2.94 -0.34 7.06
C GLY A 81 2.48 -1.09 5.81
N PHE A 82 3.42 -1.81 5.23
CA PHE A 82 3.20 -2.76 4.15
C PHE A 82 3.89 -4.09 4.48
N ASP A 83 3.29 -5.20 4.04
CA ASP A 83 3.89 -6.52 4.16
C ASP A 83 5.14 -6.66 3.26
N ASP A 84 5.12 -6.02 2.09
CA ASP A 84 6.19 -6.07 1.08
C ASP A 84 7.19 -4.90 1.16
N TRP A 85 7.05 -4.01 2.16
CA TRP A 85 7.99 -2.91 2.40
C TRP A 85 8.35 -2.74 3.89
N ASN A 86 9.03 -3.74 4.43
CA ASN A 86 9.38 -3.81 5.84
C ASN A 86 10.24 -2.63 6.37
N ASP A 87 11.12 -2.06 5.54
CA ASP A 87 11.93 -0.91 5.97
C ASP A 87 11.07 0.33 6.23
N TYR A 88 10.05 0.61 5.39
CA TYR A 88 9.07 1.66 5.63
C TYR A 88 8.31 1.42 6.94
N THR A 89 7.75 0.21 7.10
CA THR A 89 6.95 -0.15 8.28
C THR A 89 7.73 0.07 9.57
N ILE A 90 9.01 -0.36 9.61
CA ILE A 90 9.84 -0.18 10.81
C ILE A 90 10.17 1.29 11.05
N VAL A 91 10.54 2.04 10.02
CA VAL A 91 10.86 3.47 10.17
C VAL A 91 9.64 4.24 10.69
N ASN A 92 8.45 3.98 10.14
CA ASN A 92 7.20 4.60 10.60
C ASN A 92 6.98 4.37 12.10
N TYR A 93 7.09 3.13 12.55
CA TYR A 93 6.90 2.80 13.98
C TYR A 93 7.95 3.44 14.88
N GLU A 94 9.22 3.46 14.45
CA GLU A 94 10.30 4.10 15.22
C GLU A 94 10.09 5.61 15.33
N LEU A 95 9.75 6.30 14.23
CA LEU A 95 9.45 7.74 14.25
C LEU A 95 8.25 8.05 15.14
N ALA A 96 7.15 7.30 14.98
CA ALA A 96 5.95 7.48 15.79
C ALA A 96 6.20 7.27 17.29
N ASP A 97 7.06 6.32 17.65
CA ASP A 97 7.42 6.07 19.04
C ASP A 97 8.40 7.12 19.59
N MET A 98 9.36 7.60 18.77
CA MET A 98 10.25 8.68 19.17
C MET A 98 9.51 10.00 19.41
N ARG A 99 8.51 10.36 18.60
CA ARG A 99 7.65 11.55 18.81
C ARG A 99 6.94 11.54 20.18
N LYS A 100 6.63 10.35 20.71
CA LYS A 100 5.96 10.16 22.01
C LYS A 100 6.94 10.13 23.19
N SER A 101 8.24 9.93 22.92
CA SER A 101 9.25 9.70 23.94
C SER A 101 9.84 11.01 24.48
N LYS A 102 10.06 11.06 25.80
CA LYS A 102 10.75 12.19 26.48
C LYS A 102 12.22 11.90 26.79
N ASN A 103 12.81 10.86 26.19
CA ASN A 103 14.01 10.20 26.72
C ASN A 103 15.29 10.39 25.89
N PHE A 104 16.42 10.36 26.59
CA PHE A 104 17.81 10.43 26.11
C PHE A 104 18.25 9.32 25.12
N THR A 105 17.43 8.30 24.86
CA THR A 105 17.77 7.19 23.95
C THR A 105 17.51 7.51 22.47
N ILE A 106 16.97 8.69 22.17
CA ILE A 106 16.66 9.15 20.81
C ILE A 106 17.92 9.10 19.91
N ALA A 107 19.09 9.52 20.40
CA ALA A 107 20.32 9.51 19.59
C ALA A 107 20.76 8.10 19.15
N GLU A 108 20.68 7.10 20.02
CA GLU A 108 21.00 5.71 19.66
C GLU A 108 19.98 5.14 18.67
N ARG A 109 18.69 5.45 18.86
CA ARG A 109 17.61 5.03 17.97
C ARG A 109 17.73 5.64 16.59
N ILE A 110 18.00 6.94 16.52
CA ILE A 110 18.29 7.67 15.28
C ILE A 110 19.38 6.92 14.54
N ASN A 111 20.54 6.65 15.16
CA ASN A 111 21.64 5.95 14.50
C ASN A 111 21.28 4.54 14.00
N ASN A 112 20.42 3.82 14.72
CA ASN A 112 19.98 2.47 14.35
C ASN A 112 19.04 2.45 13.12
N MET A 113 18.41 3.58 12.77
CA MET A 113 17.56 3.69 11.58
C MET A 113 18.34 3.94 10.28
N ASN A 114 19.64 4.27 10.35
CA ASN A 114 20.39 4.78 9.20
C ASN A 114 20.35 3.85 7.99
N TYR A 115 20.60 2.55 8.22
CA TYR A 115 20.50 1.55 7.17
C TYR A 115 19.11 1.52 6.51
N ARG A 116 18.05 1.59 7.32
CA ARG A 116 16.67 1.47 6.83
C ARG A 116 16.26 2.67 6.01
N ILE A 117 16.50 3.88 6.52
CA ILE A 117 16.17 5.12 5.83
C ILE A 117 16.94 5.23 4.50
N ALA A 118 18.25 4.94 4.52
CA ALA A 118 19.06 4.92 3.29
C ALA A 118 18.59 3.87 2.27
N ASN A 119 17.85 2.85 2.70
CA ASN A 119 17.43 1.72 1.87
C ASN A 119 15.94 1.79 1.45
N LEU A 120 15.19 2.81 1.88
CA LEU A 120 13.77 2.99 1.52
C LEU A 120 13.56 2.93 0.00
N GLY A 121 14.27 3.76 -0.78
CA GLY A 121 14.13 3.78 -2.24
C GLY A 121 14.59 2.51 -2.96
N ASN A 122 15.43 1.68 -2.34
CA ASN A 122 15.87 0.41 -2.92
C ASN A 122 14.87 -0.71 -2.67
N THR A 123 14.12 -0.64 -1.57
CA THR A 123 13.20 -1.69 -1.12
C THR A 123 11.74 -1.39 -1.41
N ILE A 124 11.42 -0.17 -1.84
CA ILE A 124 10.07 0.20 -2.21
C ILE A 124 9.50 -0.74 -3.30
N PRO A 125 8.28 -1.28 -3.09
CA PRO A 125 7.58 -2.08 -4.08
C PRO A 125 7.40 -1.35 -5.41
N ALA A 126 7.56 -2.07 -6.53
CA ALA A 126 7.54 -1.46 -7.86
C ALA A 126 6.23 -0.73 -8.20
N TRP A 127 5.12 -1.18 -7.63
CA TRP A 127 3.79 -0.59 -7.84
C TRP A 127 3.56 0.71 -7.04
N LEU A 128 4.44 1.03 -6.09
CA LEU A 128 4.47 2.27 -5.32
C LEU A 128 5.50 3.29 -5.86
N LYS A 129 6.27 2.94 -6.90
CA LYS A 129 7.32 3.81 -7.46
C LYS A 129 6.75 4.89 -8.38
N THR A 130 5.85 5.72 -7.88
CA THR A 130 5.45 6.96 -8.55
C THR A 130 6.55 8.02 -8.39
N GLU A 131 6.49 9.10 -9.16
CA GLU A 131 7.45 10.21 -9.04
C GLU A 131 7.37 10.85 -7.64
N GLU A 132 6.17 11.21 -7.20
CA GLU A 132 5.89 11.84 -5.91
C GLU A 132 6.38 10.95 -4.75
N VAL A 133 6.07 9.64 -4.74
CA VAL A 133 6.58 8.73 -3.68
C VAL A 133 8.11 8.71 -3.67
N MET A 134 8.75 8.71 -4.84
CA MET A 134 10.21 8.69 -4.92
C MET A 134 10.85 10.03 -4.53
N GLU A 135 10.17 11.15 -4.76
CA GLU A 135 10.54 12.48 -4.28
C GLU A 135 10.46 12.53 -2.75
N ASP A 136 9.34 12.10 -2.16
CA ASP A 136 9.15 12.09 -0.70
C ASP A 136 10.13 11.15 0.01
N VAL A 137 10.44 9.99 -0.59
CA VAL A 137 11.51 9.11 -0.09
C VAL A 137 12.86 9.82 -0.11
N ALA A 138 13.15 10.62 -1.15
CA ALA A 138 14.40 11.37 -1.23
C ALA A 138 14.45 12.50 -0.20
N ASP A 139 13.33 13.17 0.05
CA ASP A 139 13.19 14.21 1.08
C ASP A 139 13.41 13.63 2.49
N VAL A 140 12.79 12.49 2.82
CA VAL A 140 13.04 11.78 4.10
C VAL A 140 14.52 11.44 4.24
N GLN A 141 15.15 10.94 3.18
CA GLN A 141 16.58 10.58 3.19
C GLN A 141 17.48 11.80 3.35
N LYS A 142 17.10 12.94 2.78
CA LYS A 142 17.80 14.21 2.89
C LYS A 142 17.74 14.73 4.32
N GLU A 143 16.56 14.93 4.88
CA GLU A 143 16.41 15.48 6.23
C GLU A 143 17.02 14.55 7.28
N TYR A 144 16.89 13.23 7.09
CA TYR A 144 17.53 12.29 8.00
C TYR A 144 19.05 12.35 7.95
N LYS A 145 19.61 12.64 6.77
CA LYS A 145 21.06 12.86 6.64
C LYS A 145 21.50 14.11 7.39
N GLU A 146 20.74 15.20 7.28
CA GLU A 146 21.01 16.45 8.02
C GLU A 146 20.97 16.20 9.53
N LEU A 147 19.98 15.43 10.01
CA LEU A 147 19.86 15.00 11.41
C LEU A 147 21.09 14.23 11.93
N ILE A 148 21.70 13.34 11.14
CA ILE A 148 22.83 12.50 11.62
C ILE A 148 24.21 13.12 11.35
N ASP A 149 24.31 14.12 10.47
CA ASP A 149 25.57 14.79 10.15
C ASP A 149 25.92 15.85 11.22
N ASP A 150 24.94 16.40 11.94
CA ASP A 150 25.17 17.35 13.04
C ASP A 150 25.48 16.65 14.38
N LYS A 151 26.75 16.28 14.55
CA LYS A 151 27.22 15.52 15.72
C LYS A 151 27.33 16.33 17.01
N ASP A 152 27.33 17.66 16.90
CA ASP A 152 27.47 18.57 18.03
C ASP A 152 26.15 19.28 18.37
N ALA A 153 25.05 18.91 17.68
CA ALA A 153 23.71 19.42 17.92
C ALA A 153 23.31 19.31 19.40
N SER A 154 22.69 20.36 19.90
CA SER A 154 22.01 20.35 21.19
C SER A 154 20.80 19.40 21.17
N GLU A 155 20.30 19.04 22.36
CA GLU A 155 19.09 18.21 22.45
C GLU A 155 17.86 18.88 21.82
N GLU A 156 17.81 20.22 21.83
CA GLU A 156 16.74 21.00 21.22
C GLU A 156 16.84 20.95 19.69
N GLU A 157 18.02 21.21 19.12
CA GLU A 157 18.27 21.10 17.68
C GLU A 157 18.03 19.67 17.17
N MET A 158 18.45 18.64 17.90
CA MET A 158 18.18 17.25 17.51
C MET A 158 16.67 16.94 17.49
N LYS A 159 15.87 17.55 18.37
CA LYS A 159 14.42 17.38 18.37
C LYS A 159 13.78 18.11 17.21
N GLU A 160 14.22 19.33 16.91
CA GLU A 160 13.75 20.10 15.75
C GLU A 160 14.06 19.33 14.46
N ASN A 161 15.30 18.88 14.27
CA ASN A 161 15.69 18.10 13.09
C ASN A 161 14.94 16.75 13.00
N LEU A 162 14.63 16.10 14.14
CA LEU A 162 13.82 14.87 14.14
C LEU A 162 12.35 15.15 13.78
N GLU A 163 11.83 16.33 14.13
CA GLU A 163 10.51 16.78 13.72
C GLU A 163 10.49 17.03 12.20
N GLU A 164 11.53 17.61 11.61
CA GLU A 164 11.64 17.78 10.16
C GLU A 164 11.65 16.43 9.42
N VAL A 165 12.41 15.43 9.89
CA VAL A 165 12.36 14.06 9.36
C VAL A 165 10.96 13.47 9.48
N SER A 166 10.31 13.75 10.59
CA SER A 166 8.95 13.28 10.87
C SER A 166 7.92 13.90 9.93
N GLU A 167 8.00 15.19 9.67
CA GLU A 167 7.14 15.90 8.71
C GLU A 167 7.31 15.32 7.31
N LYS A 168 8.55 15.11 6.85
CA LYS A 168 8.80 14.47 5.55
C LYS A 168 8.29 13.03 5.46
N PHE A 169 8.29 12.32 6.58
CA PHE A 169 7.72 10.98 6.60
C PHE A 169 6.19 11.00 6.58
N ASP A 170 5.56 12.03 7.15
CA ASP A 170 4.12 12.24 7.08
C ASP A 170 3.69 12.64 5.66
N ASP A 171 4.48 13.46 4.94
CA ASP A 171 4.30 13.76 3.52
C ASP A 171 4.32 12.46 2.68
N LEU A 172 5.36 11.64 2.86
CA LEU A 172 5.47 10.31 2.22
C LEU A 172 4.23 9.44 2.50
N LYS A 173 3.71 9.48 3.73
CA LYS A 173 2.54 8.70 4.13
C LYS A 173 1.29 9.17 3.38
N GLU A 174 1.12 10.47 3.17
CA GLU A 174 0.02 11.05 2.39
C GLU A 174 0.06 10.57 0.95
N GLU A 175 1.21 10.68 0.29
CA GLU A 175 1.39 10.26 -1.10
C GLU A 175 1.22 8.74 -1.29
N LEU A 176 1.66 7.92 -0.31
CA LEU A 176 1.37 6.48 -0.31
C LEU A 176 -0.13 6.19 -0.21
N ASP A 177 -0.85 6.96 0.60
CA ASP A 177 -2.29 6.87 0.76
C ASP A 177 -3.01 7.17 -0.57
N GLU A 178 -2.57 8.18 -1.30
CA GLU A 178 -3.08 8.53 -2.63
C GLU A 178 -2.76 7.45 -3.67
N THR A 179 -1.49 7.02 -3.73
CA THR A 179 -1.03 5.98 -4.64
C THR A 179 -1.78 4.66 -4.44
N VAL A 180 -1.99 4.22 -3.20
CA VAL A 180 -2.77 2.99 -2.92
C VAL A 180 -4.23 3.14 -3.35
N LYS A 181 -4.85 4.31 -3.10
CA LYS A 181 -6.24 4.57 -3.52
C LYS A 181 -6.38 4.54 -5.03
N GLU A 182 -5.47 5.17 -5.78
CA GLU A 182 -5.51 5.18 -7.24
C GLU A 182 -5.24 3.78 -7.82
N TYR A 183 -4.21 3.09 -7.30
CA TYR A 183 -3.84 1.74 -7.72
C TYR A 183 -5.01 0.74 -7.54
N THR A 184 -5.62 0.73 -6.35
CA THR A 184 -6.76 -0.16 -6.05
C THR A 184 -8.01 0.19 -6.85
N LYS A 185 -8.24 1.48 -7.14
CA LYS A 185 -9.34 1.94 -7.98
C LYS A 185 -9.20 1.45 -9.41
N ILE A 186 -8.03 1.57 -10.03
CA ILE A 186 -7.78 1.10 -11.40
C ILE A 186 -8.02 -0.41 -11.51
N HIS A 187 -7.52 -1.19 -10.55
CA HIS A 187 -7.79 -2.63 -10.54
C HIS A 187 -9.27 -2.96 -10.36
N LYS A 188 -9.99 -2.18 -9.54
CA LYS A 188 -11.43 -2.37 -9.34
C LYS A 188 -12.21 -2.11 -10.62
N GLU A 189 -11.93 -0.99 -11.30
CA GLU A 189 -12.55 -0.63 -12.58
C GLU A 189 -12.26 -1.70 -13.65
N ALA A 190 -11.00 -2.13 -13.78
CA ALA A 190 -10.61 -3.20 -14.70
C ALA A 190 -11.37 -4.52 -14.45
N ILE A 191 -11.54 -4.91 -13.17
CA ILE A 191 -12.26 -6.12 -12.79
C ILE A 191 -13.76 -5.97 -13.08
N GLU A 192 -14.35 -4.81 -12.83
CA GLU A 192 -15.75 -4.52 -13.11
C GLU A 192 -16.04 -4.65 -14.62
N GLU A 193 -15.27 -3.98 -15.48
CA GLU A 193 -15.42 -4.03 -16.93
C GLU A 193 -15.23 -5.44 -17.51
N PHE A 194 -14.21 -6.16 -17.05
CA PHE A 194 -14.02 -7.57 -17.41
C PHE A 194 -15.26 -8.40 -17.09
N ASN A 195 -15.81 -8.24 -15.89
CA ASN A 195 -16.95 -9.03 -15.43
C ASN A 195 -18.22 -8.69 -16.22
N GLU A 196 -18.38 -7.45 -16.68
CA GLU A 196 -19.48 -7.06 -17.57
C GLU A 196 -19.42 -7.76 -18.93
N GLU A 197 -18.25 -7.81 -19.56
CA GLU A 197 -18.09 -8.47 -20.87
C GLU A 197 -18.18 -10.00 -20.76
N ILE A 198 -17.71 -10.59 -19.66
CA ILE A 198 -17.92 -12.02 -19.37
C ILE A 198 -19.40 -12.37 -19.23
N LYS A 199 -20.20 -11.55 -18.55
CA LYS A 199 -21.66 -11.75 -18.45
C LYS A 199 -22.35 -11.73 -19.83
N LYS A 200 -21.75 -11.05 -20.81
CA LYS A 200 -22.22 -10.99 -22.21
C LYS A 200 -21.67 -12.16 -23.07
N GLY A 201 -20.85 -13.05 -22.50
CA GLY A 201 -20.21 -14.15 -23.21
C GLY A 201 -19.06 -13.72 -24.13
N LYS A 202 -18.53 -12.50 -23.97
CA LYS A 202 -17.52 -11.90 -24.85
C LYS A 202 -16.14 -11.96 -24.20
N ILE A 203 -15.54 -13.14 -24.20
CA ILE A 203 -14.26 -13.40 -23.50
C ILE A 203 -13.12 -12.52 -24.05
N ASN A 204 -12.99 -12.40 -25.37
CA ASN A 204 -11.91 -11.61 -25.96
C ASN A 204 -12.04 -10.11 -25.62
N ALA A 205 -13.27 -9.57 -25.65
CA ALA A 205 -13.53 -8.19 -25.27
C ALA A 205 -13.23 -7.96 -23.79
N ALA A 206 -13.62 -8.89 -22.91
CA ALA A 206 -13.31 -8.80 -21.48
C ALA A 206 -11.80 -8.70 -21.22
N ILE A 207 -10.99 -9.49 -21.94
CA ILE A 207 -9.52 -9.46 -21.83
C ILE A 207 -8.97 -8.13 -22.37
N GLU A 208 -9.53 -7.61 -23.46
CA GLU A 208 -9.12 -6.34 -24.05
C GLU A 208 -9.37 -5.18 -23.08
N GLU A 209 -10.60 -5.02 -22.59
CA GLU A 209 -10.98 -3.97 -21.63
C GLU A 209 -10.11 -4.02 -20.35
N TYR A 210 -9.93 -5.21 -19.76
CA TYR A 210 -9.05 -5.37 -18.59
C TYR A 210 -7.62 -4.88 -18.88
N ASN A 211 -7.05 -5.26 -20.02
CA ASN A 211 -5.70 -4.85 -20.38
C ASN A 211 -5.61 -3.36 -20.72
N GLU A 212 -6.69 -2.73 -21.21
CA GLU A 212 -6.73 -1.29 -21.45
C GLU A 212 -6.77 -0.50 -20.13
N GLU A 213 -7.56 -0.95 -19.18
CA GLU A 213 -7.65 -0.36 -17.84
C GLU A 213 -6.34 -0.49 -17.06
N ILE A 214 -5.73 -1.68 -17.06
CA ILE A 214 -4.46 -1.91 -16.33
C ILE A 214 -3.30 -1.08 -16.89
N LYS A 215 -3.31 -0.68 -18.17
CA LYS A 215 -2.30 0.26 -18.72
C LYS A 215 -2.34 1.64 -18.05
N LYS A 216 -3.42 2.00 -17.34
CA LYS A 216 -3.46 3.24 -16.56
C LYS A 216 -2.44 3.23 -15.42
N LEU A 217 -2.04 2.05 -14.93
CA LEU A 217 -0.98 1.91 -13.92
C LEU A 217 0.38 2.41 -14.42
N ASP A 218 0.71 2.18 -15.69
CA ASP A 218 1.95 2.68 -16.28
C ASP A 218 2.00 4.22 -16.21
N LYS A 219 0.86 4.88 -16.37
CA LYS A 219 0.75 6.34 -16.29
C LYS A 219 0.95 6.89 -14.88
N MET A 220 0.63 6.11 -13.83
CA MET A 220 0.91 6.52 -12.44
C MET A 220 2.42 6.55 -12.19
N ILE A 221 3.15 5.57 -12.72
CA ILE A 221 4.60 5.41 -12.57
C ILE A 221 5.36 6.41 -13.46
N GLU A 222 4.79 6.83 -14.59
CA GLU A 222 5.44 7.69 -15.58
C GLU A 222 5.17 9.20 -15.45
N LYS A 223 4.44 9.69 -14.43
CA LYS A 223 4.34 11.15 -14.21
C LYS A 223 5.76 11.74 -14.04
N LYS A 224 5.96 12.92 -14.65
CA LYS A 224 7.24 13.63 -14.92
C LYS A 224 7.02 15.13 -14.85
#